data_AF-S7TZY8-F1
#
_entry.id   AF-S7TZY8-F1
#
_cell.length_a   1.000
_cell.length_b   1.000
_cell.length_c   1.000
_cell.angle_alpha   90.00
_cell.angle_beta   90.00
_cell.angle_gamma   90.00
#
_symmetry.space_group_name_H-M   'P 1'
#
loop_
_entity.id
_entity.type
_entity.pdbx_description
1 polymer ?
#
loop_
_entity_poly.entity_id
_entity_poly.type
_entity_poly.pdbx_seq_one_letter_code
_entity_poly.pdbx_strand_id
1 'polypeptide(L)'
;MAAMMTFTRLSDEEKYERFMQRIEAGEKIEADDWMPDEYRTALIKLIAMHAVSEIMGALPEKEWVPKAPSLRRKLGIMAKVQDEMGHGQLLLRVAEDLMAPLGKTREDILEDLLNERLKFHNVFHMAARHGRMPG
;
A
#
# COMPACT_ATOMS: atom_id res chain seq x y z
N MET A 1 -18.75 -9.32 -23.17
CA MET A 1 -18.04 -10.37 -23.94
C MET A 1 -17.46 -9.88 -25.27
N ALA A 2 -18.20 -9.14 -26.11
CA ALA A 2 -17.67 -8.63 -27.39
C ALA A 2 -16.46 -7.68 -27.25
N ALA A 3 -16.49 -6.73 -26.29
CA ALA A 3 -15.39 -5.79 -26.05
C ALA A 3 -14.08 -6.48 -25.62
N MET A 4 -14.17 -7.46 -24.72
CA MET A 4 -13.03 -8.24 -24.22
C MET A 4 -12.40 -9.13 -25.31
N MET A 5 -13.21 -9.70 -26.21
CA MET A 5 -12.74 -10.41 -27.41
C MET A 5 -12.05 -9.49 -28.44
N THR A 6 -12.33 -8.18 -28.38
CA THR A 6 -11.71 -7.19 -29.28
C THR A 6 -10.35 -6.75 -28.74
N PHE A 7 -10.24 -6.60 -27.41
CA PHE A 7 -9.01 -6.16 -26.74
C PHE A 7 -7.88 -7.19 -26.85
N THR A 8 -8.19 -8.49 -26.76
CA THR A 8 -7.20 -9.57 -26.88
C THR A 8 -6.58 -9.69 -28.28
N ARG A 9 -7.17 -9.06 -29.30
CA ARG A 9 -6.67 -9.05 -30.68
C ARG A 9 -5.80 -7.84 -31.01
N LEU A 10 -5.72 -6.87 -30.10
CA LEU A 10 -4.90 -5.69 -30.28
C LEU A 10 -3.41 -6.05 -30.14
N SER A 11 -2.58 -5.38 -30.92
CA SER A 11 -1.14 -5.31 -30.69
C SER A 11 -0.84 -4.60 -29.36
N ASP A 12 0.37 -4.82 -28.82
CA ASP A 12 0.75 -4.19 -27.55
C ASP A 12 0.86 -2.67 -27.67
N GLU A 13 1.21 -2.15 -28.85
CA GLU A 13 1.19 -0.72 -29.16
C GLU A 13 -0.23 -0.14 -29.05
N GLU A 14 -1.22 -0.79 -29.69
CA GLU A 14 -2.62 -0.35 -29.63
C GLU A 14 -3.21 -0.41 -28.21
N LYS A 15 -2.79 -1.40 -27.40
CA LYS A 15 -3.17 -1.47 -25.99
C LYS A 15 -2.57 -0.30 -25.21
N TYR A 16 -1.30 0.01 -25.46
CA TYR A 16 -0.59 1.12 -24.83
C TYR A 16 -1.21 2.47 -25.18
N GLU A 17 -1.50 2.71 -26.46
CA GLU A 17 -2.19 3.93 -26.92
C GLU A 17 -3.54 4.11 -26.22
N ARG A 18 -4.34 3.04 -26.12
CA ARG A 18 -5.62 3.08 -25.39
C ARG A 18 -5.46 3.37 -23.91
N PHE A 19 -4.44 2.80 -23.27
CA PHE A 19 -4.12 3.11 -21.88
C PHE A 19 -3.77 4.59 -21.72
N MET A 20 -2.93 5.15 -22.59
CA MET A 20 -2.56 6.56 -22.55
C MET A 20 -3.75 7.48 -22.79
N GLN A 21 -4.64 7.14 -23.74
CA GLN A 21 -5.88 7.90 -23.97
C GLN A 21 -6.76 7.97 -22.71
N ARG A 22 -6.88 6.87 -21.96
CA ARG A 22 -7.62 6.85 -20.69
C ARG A 22 -6.96 7.75 -19.63
N ILE A 23 -5.63 7.71 -19.53
CA ILE A 23 -4.87 8.57 -18.62
C ILE A 23 -5.05 10.07 -18.97
N GLU A 24 -4.94 10.43 -20.25
CA GLU A 24 -5.10 11.82 -20.72
C GLU A 24 -6.54 12.33 -20.54
N ALA A 25 -7.53 11.44 -20.66
CA ALA A 25 -8.92 11.74 -20.38
C ALA A 25 -9.22 11.86 -18.86
N GLY A 26 -8.25 11.57 -17.98
CA GLY A 26 -8.43 11.61 -16.53
C GLY A 26 -9.28 10.47 -16.00
N GLU A 27 -9.41 9.37 -16.74
CA GLU A 27 -10.14 8.19 -16.31
C GLU A 27 -9.37 7.43 -15.22
N LYS A 28 -10.12 6.73 -14.37
CA LYS A 28 -9.52 5.80 -13.40
C LYS A 28 -9.16 4.49 -14.11
N ILE A 29 -8.00 3.96 -13.75
CA ILE A 29 -7.55 2.62 -14.14
C ILE A 29 -7.82 1.71 -12.94
N GLU A 30 -8.69 0.73 -13.14
CA GLU A 30 -9.05 -0.27 -12.12
C GLU A 30 -8.06 -1.44 -12.16
N ALA A 31 -8.03 -2.28 -11.12
CA ALA A 31 -7.01 -3.33 -10.99
C ALA A 31 -7.10 -4.43 -12.07
N ASP A 32 -8.31 -4.68 -12.57
CA ASP A 32 -8.66 -5.64 -13.62
C ASP A 32 -8.51 -5.06 -15.05
N ASP A 33 -8.26 -3.76 -15.17
CA ASP A 33 -7.92 -3.14 -16.45
C ASP A 33 -6.55 -3.62 -16.93
N TRP A 34 -6.40 -3.67 -18.26
CA TRP A 34 -5.07 -3.80 -18.85
C TRP A 34 -4.25 -2.54 -18.57
N MET A 35 -3.00 -2.74 -18.16
CA MET A 35 -2.01 -1.69 -17.96
C MET A 35 -0.63 -2.27 -18.29
N PRO A 36 0.36 -1.44 -18.65
CA PRO A 36 1.72 -1.92 -18.90
C PRO A 36 2.33 -2.65 -17.70
N ASP A 37 3.09 -3.71 -17.93
CA ASP A 37 3.65 -4.54 -16.86
C ASP A 37 4.57 -3.76 -15.92
N GLU A 38 5.39 -2.85 -16.48
CA GLU A 38 6.24 -1.97 -15.70
C GLU A 38 5.42 -1.02 -14.82
N TYR A 39 4.29 -0.53 -15.33
CA TYR A 39 3.38 0.34 -14.60
C TYR A 39 2.70 -0.43 -13.45
N ARG A 40 2.18 -1.64 -13.71
CA ARG A 40 1.61 -2.52 -12.68
C ARG A 40 2.63 -2.82 -11.59
N THR A 41 3.86 -3.17 -11.98
CA THR A 41 4.94 -3.50 -11.04
C THR A 41 5.32 -2.29 -10.17
N ALA A 42 5.40 -1.10 -10.77
CA ALA A 42 5.66 0.13 -10.04
C ALA A 42 4.55 0.46 -9.04
N LEU A 43 3.28 0.31 -9.44
CA LEU A 43 2.13 0.52 -8.55
C LEU A 43 2.10 -0.48 -7.38
N ILE A 44 2.30 -1.77 -7.64
CA ILE A 44 2.38 -2.81 -6.60
C ILE A 44 3.45 -2.42 -5.58
N LYS A 45 4.65 -2.08 -6.07
CA LYS A 45 5.75 -1.67 -5.20
C LYS A 45 5.38 -0.44 -4.37
N LEU A 46 4.89 0.63 -5.00
CA LEU A 46 4.53 1.87 -4.30
C LEU A 46 3.48 1.61 -3.21
N ILE A 47 2.40 0.92 -3.55
CA ILE A 47 1.27 0.70 -2.65
C ILE A 47 1.66 -0.27 -1.52
N ALA A 48 2.40 -1.34 -1.83
CA ALA A 48 2.91 -2.26 -0.81
C ALA A 48 3.88 -1.57 0.15
N MET A 49 4.80 -0.74 -0.36
CA MET A 49 5.71 0.06 0.47
C MET A 49 4.94 1.02 1.40
N HIS A 50 3.89 1.67 0.88
CA HIS A 50 3.03 2.54 1.69
C HIS A 50 2.31 1.72 2.77
N ALA A 51 1.68 0.61 2.40
CA ALA A 51 0.97 -0.26 3.34
C ALA A 51 1.86 -0.73 4.49
N VAL A 52 3.07 -1.20 4.18
CA VAL A 52 4.06 -1.62 5.18
C VAL A 52 4.51 -0.44 6.04
N SER A 53 4.62 0.76 5.48
CA SER A 53 5.00 1.96 6.25
C SER A 53 3.92 2.34 7.29
N GLU A 54 2.64 2.28 6.94
CA GLU A 54 1.54 2.48 7.92
C GLU A 54 1.62 1.42 9.04
N ILE A 55 1.88 0.16 8.67
CA ILE A 55 1.96 -0.93 9.64
C ILE A 55 3.15 -0.77 10.59
N MET A 56 4.33 -0.50 10.05
CA MET A 56 5.55 -0.32 10.81
C MET A 56 5.52 0.94 11.69
N GLY A 57 4.77 1.97 11.28
CA GLY A 57 4.60 3.19 12.06
C GLY A 57 3.78 3.04 13.33
N ALA A 58 2.77 2.17 13.31
CA ALA A 58 1.95 1.93 14.49
C ALA A 58 2.66 1.06 15.54
N LEU A 59 3.64 0.23 15.15
CA LEU A 59 4.37 -0.66 16.06
C LEU A 59 5.06 0.09 17.22
N PRO A 60 5.89 1.13 17.00
CA PRO A 60 6.50 1.88 18.09
C PRO A 60 5.47 2.64 18.92
N GLU A 61 4.36 3.10 18.34
CA GLU A 61 3.31 3.81 19.08
C GLU A 61 2.50 2.89 20.00
N LYS A 62 2.27 1.64 19.58
CA LYS A 62 1.64 0.60 20.40
C LYS A 62 2.40 0.40 21.72
N GLU A 63 3.74 0.47 21.72
CA GLU A 63 4.57 0.30 22.92
C GLU A 63 4.34 1.41 23.99
N TRP A 64 3.69 2.51 23.62
CA TRP A 64 3.30 3.58 24.54
C TRP A 64 1.89 3.42 25.12
N VAL A 65 1.05 2.56 24.54
CA VAL A 65 -0.32 2.31 25.04
C VAL A 65 -0.32 1.88 26.52
N PRO A 66 0.54 0.94 26.97
CA PRO A 66 0.58 0.55 28.39
C PRO A 66 1.12 1.66 29.30
N LYS A 67 1.95 2.56 28.76
CA LYS A 67 2.67 3.63 29.48
C LYS A 67 1.89 4.94 29.55
N ALA A 68 0.69 5.00 28.97
CA ALA A 68 -0.10 6.22 28.91
C ALA A 68 -0.51 6.70 30.33
N PRO A 69 -0.31 7.99 30.66
CA PRO A 69 -0.52 8.53 32.02
C PRO A 69 -2.00 8.66 32.43
N SER A 70 -2.93 8.52 31.48
CA SER A 70 -4.38 8.59 31.74
C SER A 70 -5.15 7.72 30.75
N LEU A 71 -6.37 7.32 31.12
CA LEU A 71 -7.27 6.57 30.25
C LEU A 71 -7.61 7.34 28.97
N ARG A 72 -7.79 8.67 29.06
CA ARG A 72 -8.04 9.52 27.89
C ARG A 72 -6.88 9.46 26.89
N ARG A 73 -5.63 9.54 27.39
CA ARG A 73 -4.45 9.45 26.53
C ARG A 73 -4.29 8.04 25.94
N LYS A 74 -4.58 7.01 26.73
CA LYS A 74 -4.57 5.61 26.28
C LYS A 74 -5.55 5.40 25.11
N LEU A 75 -6.79 5.85 25.24
CA LEU A 75 -7.80 5.77 24.19
C LEU A 75 -7.36 6.50 22.92
N GLY A 76 -6.77 7.70 23.04
CA GLY A 76 -6.26 8.45 21.90
C GLY A 76 -5.15 7.73 21.13
N ILE A 77 -4.18 7.14 21.85
CA ILE A 77 -3.10 6.36 21.20
C ILE A 77 -3.67 5.10 20.55
N MET A 78 -4.58 4.39 21.23
CA MET A 78 -5.22 3.19 20.67
C MET A 78 -6.00 3.48 19.40
N ALA A 79 -6.78 4.57 19.37
CA ALA A 79 -7.51 4.98 18.18
C ALA A 79 -6.57 5.25 16.99
N LYS A 80 -5.48 5.99 17.23
CA LYS A 80 -4.48 6.25 16.19
C LYS A 80 -3.83 4.96 15.66
N VAL A 81 -3.40 4.07 16.55
CA VAL A 81 -2.84 2.76 16.17
C VAL A 81 -3.85 1.96 15.34
N GLN A 82 -5.13 1.97 15.73
CA GLN A 82 -6.19 1.29 14.99
C GLN A 82 -6.37 1.87 13.58
N ASP A 83 -6.36 3.19 13.44
CA ASP A 83 -6.50 3.86 12.14
C ASP A 83 -5.32 3.51 11.21
N GLU A 84 -4.08 3.54 11.70
CA GLU A 84 -2.89 3.17 10.91
C GLU A 84 -2.91 1.68 10.49
N MET A 85 -3.35 0.78 11.38
CA MET A 85 -3.59 -0.62 11.00
C MET A 85 -4.68 -0.75 9.93
N GLY A 86 -5.76 0.02 10.05
CA GLY A 86 -6.84 0.07 9.06
C GLY A 86 -6.34 0.52 7.68
N HIS A 87 -5.57 1.62 7.64
CA HIS A 87 -4.97 2.14 6.41
C HIS A 87 -4.04 1.11 5.75
N GLY A 88 -3.14 0.49 6.53
CA GLY A 88 -2.25 -0.55 6.04
C GLY A 88 -3.03 -1.74 5.44
N GLN A 89 -4.10 -2.18 6.09
CA GLN A 89 -4.94 -3.28 5.58
C GLN A 89 -5.67 -2.93 4.27
N LEU A 90 -6.16 -1.69 4.14
CA LEU A 90 -6.80 -1.23 2.90
C LEU A 90 -5.82 -1.17 1.74
N LEU A 91 -4.62 -0.63 1.98
CA LEU A 91 -3.57 -0.56 0.97
C LEU A 91 -3.07 -1.95 0.55
N LEU A 92 -2.92 -2.89 1.50
CA LEU A 92 -2.60 -4.28 1.18
C LEU A 92 -3.65 -4.93 0.28
N ARG A 93 -4.94 -4.68 0.50
CA ARG A 93 -6.01 -5.19 -0.39
C ARG A 93 -5.88 -4.66 -1.82
N VAL A 94 -5.59 -3.36 -1.98
CA VAL A 94 -5.36 -2.78 -3.30
C VAL A 94 -4.13 -3.41 -3.98
N ALA A 95 -3.05 -3.65 -3.23
CA ALA A 95 -1.88 -4.35 -3.76
C ALA A 95 -2.21 -5.80 -4.17
N GLU A 96 -3.01 -6.53 -3.39
CA GLU A 96 -3.49 -7.87 -3.72
C GLU A 96 -4.29 -7.90 -5.03
N ASP A 97 -5.20 -6.95 -5.22
CA ASP A 97 -5.98 -6.84 -6.47
C ASP A 97 -5.09 -6.61 -7.69
N LEU A 98 -4.04 -5.78 -7.54
CA LEU A 98 -3.05 -5.54 -8.60
C LEU A 98 -2.16 -6.76 -8.87
N MET A 99 -1.92 -7.60 -7.85
CA MET A 99 -1.08 -8.80 -7.90
C MET A 99 -1.84 -10.05 -8.38
N ALA A 100 -3.17 -10.07 -8.29
CA ALA A 100 -3.99 -11.23 -8.65
C ALA A 100 -3.74 -11.77 -10.07
N PRO A 101 -3.59 -10.93 -11.12
CA PRO A 101 -3.25 -11.43 -12.48
C PRO A 101 -1.87 -12.06 -12.58
N LEU A 102 -0.96 -11.75 -11.64
CA LEU A 102 0.39 -12.31 -11.56
C LEU A 102 0.42 -13.62 -10.77
N GLY A 103 -0.71 -14.06 -10.21
CA GLY A 103 -0.79 -15.24 -9.35
C GLY A 103 -0.06 -15.09 -8.02
N LYS A 104 0.19 -13.85 -7.59
CA LYS A 104 0.86 -13.54 -6.32
C LYS A 104 -0.13 -13.15 -5.23
N THR A 105 0.27 -13.32 -3.97
CA THR A 105 -0.53 -13.06 -2.78
C THR A 105 0.16 -12.10 -1.81
N ARG A 106 -0.52 -11.75 -0.71
CA ARG A 106 0.05 -10.94 0.37
C ARG A 106 1.25 -11.60 1.04
N GLU A 107 1.30 -12.93 1.08
CA GLU A 107 2.44 -13.68 1.58
C GLU A 107 3.71 -13.36 0.77
N ASP A 108 3.60 -13.18 -0.54
CA ASP A 108 4.75 -12.76 -1.38
C ASP A 108 5.26 -11.37 -0.99
N ILE A 109 4.36 -10.44 -0.64
CA ILE A 109 4.73 -9.09 -0.15
C ILE A 109 5.53 -9.22 1.16
N LEU A 110 5.08 -10.09 2.07
CA LEU A 110 5.77 -10.34 3.34
C LEU A 110 7.11 -11.01 3.12
N GLU A 111 7.20 -11.96 2.21
CA GLU A 111 8.46 -12.60 1.85
C GLU A 111 9.46 -11.59 1.24
N ASP A 112 8.99 -10.71 0.35
CA ASP A 112 9.81 -9.66 -0.23
C ASP A 112 10.29 -8.65 0.82
N LEU A 113 9.47 -8.35 1.83
CA LEU A 113 9.85 -7.53 2.97
C LEU A 113 10.93 -8.20 3.82
N LEU A 114 10.75 -9.48 4.17
CA LEU A 114 11.69 -10.23 5.02
C LEU A 114 13.04 -10.46 4.33
N ASN A 115 13.04 -10.55 3.01
CA ASN A 115 14.26 -10.69 2.20
C ASN A 115 14.83 -9.35 1.71
N GLU A 116 14.38 -8.21 2.26
CA GLU A 116 14.85 -6.86 1.93
C GLU A 116 14.68 -6.43 0.46
N ARG A 117 13.86 -7.16 -0.31
CA ARG A 117 13.49 -6.83 -1.70
C ARG A 117 12.44 -5.72 -1.76
N LEU A 118 11.62 -5.60 -0.72
CA LEU A 118 10.70 -4.51 -0.48
C LEU A 118 11.19 -3.65 0.69
N LYS A 119 11.27 -2.32 0.50
CA LYS A 119 11.73 -1.35 1.52
C LYS A 119 10.55 -0.52 2.03
N PHE A 120 10.62 0.02 3.24
CA PHE A 120 9.61 0.96 3.76
C PHE A 120 10.28 2.27 4.21
N HIS A 121 9.49 3.33 4.42
CA HIS A 121 10.05 4.65 4.72
C HIS A 121 10.79 4.66 6.07
N ASN A 122 12.04 5.13 6.06
CA ASN A 122 13.03 4.93 7.12
C ASN A 122 12.84 5.80 8.38
N VAL A 123 11.67 6.43 8.57
CA VAL A 123 11.38 7.28 9.74
C VAL A 123 11.17 6.44 11.00
N PHE A 124 10.82 5.16 10.86
CA PHE A 124 10.48 4.27 11.99
C PHE A 124 11.67 3.61 12.69
N HIS A 125 12.90 3.75 12.15
CA HIS A 125 14.13 3.32 12.85
C HIS A 125 14.68 4.39 13.82
N MET A 126 14.02 5.54 13.94
CA MET A 126 14.40 6.57 14.90
C MET A 126 13.79 6.26 16.27
N ALA A 127 14.63 6.09 17.28
CA ALA A 127 14.16 6.07 18.67
C ALA A 127 13.33 7.34 18.93
N ALA A 128 12.09 7.18 19.38
CA ALA A 128 11.25 8.28 19.83
C ALA A 128 11.90 8.97 21.03
N ARG A 129 12.78 9.95 20.77
CA ARG A 129 13.46 10.74 21.80
C ARG A 129 12.53 11.87 22.25
N HIS A 130 12.04 11.72 23.48
CA HIS A 130 11.48 12.71 24.39
C HIS A 130 11.28 14.14 23.85
N GLY A 131 10.02 14.48 23.57
CA GLY A 131 9.52 15.83 23.80
C GLY A 131 9.02 15.92 25.25
N ARG A 132 9.75 16.61 26.11
CA ARG A 132 9.22 17.07 27.40
C ARG A 132 8.06 18.02 27.09
N MET A 133 6.82 17.55 27.19
CA MET A 133 5.64 18.40 27.00
C MET A 133 5.54 19.36 28.21
N PRO A 134 5.32 20.67 28.00
CA PRO A 134 5.20 21.63 29.09
C PRO A 134 3.98 21.29 29.95
N GLY A 135 4.14 21.52 31.26
CA GLY A 135 3.27 21.03 32.34
C GLY A 135 1.86 21.60 32.36
#